data_AF-A0A2R3N0Z7-F1
#
_entry.id   AF-A0A2R3N0Z7-F1
#
_cell.length_a   1.000
_cell.length_b   1.000
_cell.length_c   1.000
_cell.angle_alpha   90.00
_cell.angle_beta   90.00
_cell.angle_gamma   90.00
#
_symmetry.space_group_name_H-M   'P 1'
#
loop_
_entity.id
_entity.type
_entity.pdbx_description
1 polymer ?
#
loop_
_entity_poly.entity_id
_entity_poly.type
_entity_poly.pdbx_seq_one_letter_code
_entity_poly.pdbx_strand_id
1 'polypeptide(L)'
;MEDNVCRIIKISKEALLEFIYENFINQEEKLFDLDTKVGISNYFDINWETGEFLFLAHNGEDAEENTIPFPKDIDIKKVMGKLPDTTDSVLNSAKNYKELTFEELRSLSND
;
A
#
# COMPACT_ATOMS: atom_id res chain seq x y z
N MET A 1 -18.39 7.24 28.93
CA MET A 1 -19.52 6.35 28.61
C MET A 1 -20.20 6.00 29.92
N GLU A 2 -21.51 5.80 29.94
CA GLU A 2 -22.19 5.29 31.13
C GLU A 2 -21.83 3.82 31.36
N ASP A 3 -21.83 3.37 32.62
CA ASP A 3 -21.30 2.06 33.04
C ASP A 3 -21.97 0.87 32.33
N ASN A 4 -23.22 1.01 31.89
CA ASN A 4 -24.00 -0.05 31.24
C ASN A 4 -24.35 0.24 29.77
N VAL A 5 -23.65 1.18 29.11
CA VAL A 5 -23.93 1.57 27.73
C VAL A 5 -22.80 1.17 26.79
N CYS A 6 -23.12 0.38 25.76
CA CYS A 6 -22.20 0.05 24.67
C CYS A 6 -22.46 0.94 23.44
N ARG A 7 -21.40 1.43 22.81
CA ARG A 7 -21.44 2.00 21.45
C ARG A 7 -20.84 0.97 20.50
N ILE A 8 -21.60 0.55 19.48
CA ILE A 8 -21.25 -0.57 18.61
C ILE A 8 -21.11 -0.07 17.17
N ILE A 9 -20.07 -0.52 16.49
CA ILE A 9 -19.88 -0.33 15.05
C ILE A 9 -19.81 -1.73 14.41
N LYS A 10 -20.63 -1.96 13.38
CA LYS A 10 -20.57 -3.15 12.51
C LYS A 10 -20.55 -2.65 11.07
N ILE A 11 -19.51 -3.03 10.33
CA ILE A 11 -19.34 -2.69 8.91
C ILE A 11 -19.29 -3.97 8.07
N SER A 12 -19.55 -3.84 6.76
CA SER A 12 -19.48 -4.96 5.82
C SER A 12 -18.02 -5.27 5.44
N LYS A 13 -17.81 -6.36 4.68
CA LYS A 13 -16.48 -6.69 4.14
C LYS A 13 -15.97 -5.57 3.24
N GLU A 14 -16.84 -5.02 2.40
CA GLU A 14 -16.52 -3.95 1.46
C GLU A 14 -16.10 -2.68 2.21
N ALA A 15 -16.87 -2.26 3.22
CA ALA A 15 -16.56 -1.08 4.02
C ALA A 15 -15.29 -1.26 4.88
N LEU A 16 -14.98 -2.49 5.32
CA LEU A 16 -13.72 -2.78 6.01
C LEU A 16 -12.50 -2.59 5.08
N LEU A 17 -12.65 -2.93 3.80
CA LEU A 17 -11.57 -2.81 2.83
C LEU A 17 -11.39 -1.39 2.32
N GLU A 18 -12.50 -0.66 2.11
CA GLU A 18 -12.48 0.79 1.92
C GLU A 18 -11.77 1.47 3.09
N PHE A 19 -12.11 1.07 4.32
CA PHE A 19 -11.43 1.59 5.51
C PHE A 19 -9.92 1.32 5.48
N ILE A 20 -9.48 0.11 5.09
CA ILE A 20 -8.05 -0.19 4.93
C ILE A 20 -7.42 0.74 3.89
N TYR A 21 -7.95 0.76 2.67
CA TYR A 21 -7.44 1.58 1.57
C TYR A 21 -7.31 3.08 1.95
N GLU A 22 -8.39 3.66 2.47
CA GLU A 22 -8.42 5.08 2.87
C GLU A 22 -7.41 5.36 3.98
N ASN A 23 -7.21 4.43 4.93
CA ASN A 23 -6.22 4.62 5.98
C ASN A 23 -4.78 4.55 5.48
N PHE A 24 -4.49 3.73 4.47
CA PHE A 24 -3.14 3.65 3.88
C PHE A 24 -2.81 4.92 3.08
N ILE A 25 -3.75 5.45 2.29
CA ILE A 25 -3.57 6.74 1.61
C ILE A 25 -3.38 7.87 2.62
N ASN A 26 -4.25 7.97 3.63
CA ASN A 26 -4.19 9.04 4.63
C ASN A 26 -2.91 9.00 5.47
N GLN A 27 -2.18 7.88 5.49
CA GLN A 27 -0.95 7.69 6.27
C GLN A 27 0.26 7.39 5.39
N GLU A 28 0.14 7.56 4.06
CA GLU A 28 1.12 7.10 3.07
C GLU A 28 2.55 7.59 3.39
N GLU A 29 2.70 8.89 3.66
CA GLU A 29 4.00 9.50 4.00
C GLU A 29 4.64 8.86 5.23
N LYS A 30 3.84 8.58 6.27
CA LYS A 30 4.32 7.98 7.51
C LYS A 30 4.64 6.51 7.35
N LEU A 31 3.83 5.77 6.60
CA LEU A 31 4.01 4.33 6.39
C LEU A 31 5.26 4.03 5.57
N PHE A 32 5.58 4.89 4.60
CA PHE A 32 6.74 4.75 3.73
C PHE A 32 7.94 5.63 4.14
N ASP A 33 7.87 6.35 5.25
CA ASP A 33 8.93 7.26 5.71
C ASP A 33 9.38 8.24 4.61
N LEU A 34 8.41 8.85 3.94
CA LEU A 34 8.64 9.75 2.81
C LEU A 34 8.85 11.19 3.29
N ASP A 35 9.91 11.83 2.81
CA ASP A 35 10.10 13.29 2.88
C ASP A 35 9.64 13.89 1.54
N THR A 36 8.36 14.27 1.44
CA THR A 36 7.69 14.60 0.18
C THR A 36 8.09 16.00 -0.33
N LYS A 37 9.09 16.05 -1.20
CA LYS A 37 9.45 17.25 -1.99
C LYS A 37 8.87 17.27 -3.41
N VAL A 38 8.36 16.14 -3.87
CA VAL A 38 7.78 15.91 -5.20
C VAL A 38 6.50 15.09 -5.07
N GLY A 39 5.62 15.13 -6.08
CA GLY A 39 4.38 14.33 -6.09
C GLY A 39 4.64 12.83 -5.97
N ILE A 40 3.86 12.15 -5.13
CA ILE A 40 3.89 10.69 -4.95
C ILE A 40 2.70 10.07 -5.69
N SER A 41 2.92 8.93 -6.32
CA SER A 41 1.88 8.09 -6.91
C SER A 41 1.81 6.76 -6.18
N ASN A 42 0.60 6.32 -5.83
CA ASN A 42 0.35 5.04 -5.21
C ASN A 42 -0.40 4.06 -6.13
N TYR A 43 -0.14 2.78 -5.90
CA TYR A 43 -0.85 1.66 -6.53
C TYR A 43 -1.14 0.62 -5.46
N PHE A 44 -2.23 -0.11 -5.61
CA PHE A 44 -2.60 -1.13 -4.65
C PHE A 44 -3.35 -2.28 -5.31
N ASP A 45 -3.31 -3.43 -4.65
CA ASP A 45 -4.18 -4.55 -4.97
C ASP A 45 -4.51 -5.36 -3.71
N ILE A 46 -5.63 -6.09 -3.76
CA ILE A 46 -6.12 -6.94 -2.68
C ILE A 46 -6.43 -8.31 -3.27
N ASN A 47 -5.84 -9.35 -2.68
CA ASN A 47 -6.27 -10.72 -2.94
C ASN A 47 -7.45 -11.07 -2.02
N TRP A 48 -8.63 -11.18 -2.62
CA TRP A 48 -9.88 -11.42 -1.89
C TRP A 48 -10.02 -12.82 -1.29
N GLU A 49 -9.27 -13.78 -1.83
CA GLU A 49 -9.30 -15.18 -1.42
C GLU A 49 -8.33 -15.42 -0.26
N THR A 50 -7.12 -14.89 -0.36
CA THR A 50 -6.06 -15.08 0.66
C THR A 50 -6.08 -14.00 1.73
N GLY A 51 -6.65 -12.82 1.45
CA GLY A 51 -6.62 -11.66 2.34
C GLY A 51 -5.33 -10.85 2.28
N GLU A 52 -4.48 -11.09 1.27
CA GLU A 52 -3.27 -10.30 1.05
C GLU A 52 -3.61 -8.89 0.55
N PHE A 53 -2.83 -7.90 0.99
CA PHE A 53 -2.94 -6.52 0.56
C PHE A 53 -1.55 -6.00 0.20
N LEU A 54 -1.43 -5.41 -0.97
CA LEU A 54 -0.23 -4.73 -1.43
C LEU A 54 -0.55 -3.26 -1.63
N PHE A 55 0.20 -2.40 -0.96
CA PHE A 55 0.22 -0.96 -1.17
C PHE A 55 1.65 -0.59 -1.56
N LEU A 56 1.82 0.10 -2.67
CA LEU A 56 3.11 0.60 -3.13
C LEU A 56 3.01 2.08 -3.44
N ALA A 57 4.10 2.79 -3.18
CA ALA A 57 4.29 4.17 -3.58
C ALA A 57 5.55 4.28 -4.45
N HIS A 58 5.54 5.22 -5.37
CA HIS A 58 6.73 5.67 -6.08
C HIS A 58 6.65 7.18 -6.33
N ASN A 59 7.79 7.80 -6.65
CA ASN A 59 7.80 9.18 -7.10
C ASN A 59 6.95 9.30 -8.37
N GLY A 60 5.87 10.05 -8.28
CA GLY A 60 4.95 10.34 -9.39
C GLY A 60 5.42 11.52 -10.25
N GLU A 61 6.36 12.31 -9.74
CA GLU A 61 6.97 13.44 -10.43
C GLU A 61 8.49 13.46 -10.22
N ASP A 62 9.21 13.97 -11.21
CA ASP A 62 10.63 14.29 -11.08
C ASP A 62 10.84 15.71 -10.51
N ALA A 63 12.10 16.12 -10.37
CA ALA A 63 12.46 17.44 -9.84
C ALA A 63 12.05 18.61 -10.76
N GLU A 64 11.65 18.34 -12.00
CA GLU A 64 11.17 19.31 -12.99
C GLU A 64 9.64 19.30 -13.12
N GLU A 65 8.93 18.63 -12.19
CA GLU A 65 7.48 18.45 -12.20
C GLU A 65 6.96 17.63 -13.41
N ASN A 66 7.84 16.89 -14.10
CA ASN A 66 7.39 15.96 -15.14
C ASN A 66 6.82 14.70 -14.48
N THR A 67 5.67 14.24 -14.95
CA THR A 67 5.05 13.01 -14.45
C THR A 67 5.93 11.79 -14.75
N ILE A 68 6.20 10.99 -13.72
CA ILE A 68 6.80 9.66 -13.79
C ILE A 68 5.66 8.63 -13.70
N PRO A 69 5.22 8.03 -14.82
CA PRO A 69 4.16 7.03 -14.78
C PRO A 69 4.67 5.70 -14.23
N PHE A 70 3.77 4.93 -13.59
CA PHE A 70 4.08 3.55 -13.25
C PHE A 70 4.19 2.69 -14.52
N PRO A 71 5.19 1.78 -14.60
CA PRO A 71 5.36 0.92 -15.77
C PRO A 71 4.15 0.01 -16.01
N LYS A 72 3.57 0.10 -17.21
CA LYS A 72 2.36 -0.64 -17.60
C LYS A 72 2.57 -2.16 -17.71
N ASP A 73 3.82 -2.60 -17.81
CA ASP A 73 4.21 -3.99 -17.93
C ASP A 73 4.39 -4.70 -16.58
N ILE A 74 4.23 -3.99 -15.45
CA ILE A 74 4.23 -4.58 -14.11
C ILE A 74 2.78 -4.92 -13.70
N ASP A 75 2.55 -6.21 -13.47
CA ASP A 75 1.33 -6.82 -12.94
C ASP A 75 1.45 -6.96 -11.42
N ILE A 76 0.79 -6.05 -10.69
CA ILE A 76 0.81 -6.01 -9.23
C ILE A 76 0.21 -7.26 -8.58
N LYS A 77 -0.76 -7.93 -9.23
CA LYS A 77 -1.33 -9.16 -8.70
C LYS A 77 -0.31 -10.28 -8.67
N LYS A 78 0.50 -10.40 -9.72
CA LYS A 78 1.60 -11.37 -9.78
C LYS A 78 2.70 -11.04 -8.78
N VAL A 79 3.05 -9.75 -8.64
CA VAL A 79 4.00 -9.29 -7.62
C VAL A 79 3.53 -9.72 -6.23
N MET A 80 2.27 -9.43 -5.87
CA MET A 80 1.70 -9.79 -4.57
C MET A 80 1.80 -11.31 -4.31
N GLY A 81 1.51 -12.15 -5.30
CA GLY A 81 1.59 -13.61 -5.13
C GLY A 81 3.01 -14.18 -5.00
N LYS A 82 4.05 -13.41 -5.33
CA LYS A 82 5.47 -13.85 -5.27
C LYS A 82 6.30 -13.11 -4.21
N LEU A 83 5.87 -11.92 -3.81
CA LEU A 83 6.56 -11.10 -2.82
C LEU A 83 6.24 -11.62 -1.41
N PRO A 84 7.24 -12.04 -0.62
CA PRO A 84 7.01 -12.36 0.78
C PRO A 84 6.56 -11.12 1.57
N ASP A 85 5.86 -11.34 2.68
CA ASP A 85 5.46 -10.27 3.59
C ASP A 85 6.64 -9.33 3.92
N THR A 86 6.42 -8.02 3.76
CA THR A 86 7.46 -7.01 3.99
C THR A 86 7.54 -6.57 5.45
N THR A 87 6.50 -6.84 6.24
CA THR A 87 6.41 -6.53 7.67
C THR A 87 5.41 -7.45 8.35
N ASP A 88 5.67 -7.80 9.62
CA ASP A 88 4.72 -8.53 10.46
C ASP A 88 3.59 -7.62 11.00
N SER A 89 3.78 -6.29 10.95
CA SER A 89 2.79 -5.31 11.40
C SER A 89 3.12 -3.89 10.94
N VAL A 90 2.18 -3.25 10.23
CA VAL A 90 2.26 -1.82 9.85
C VAL A 90 2.14 -0.85 11.03
N LEU A 91 1.80 -1.35 12.23
CA LEU A 91 1.74 -0.56 13.46
C LEU A 91 3.09 -0.55 14.21
N ASN A 92 4.08 -1.31 13.74
CA ASN A 92 5.39 -1.30 14.35
C ASN A 92 6.10 0.02 14.06
N SER A 93 6.93 0.46 15.02
CA SER A 93 7.79 1.64 14.90
C SER A 93 9.03 1.42 14.02
N ALA A 94 9.32 0.18 13.62
CA ALA A 94 10.40 -0.15 12.71
C ALA A 94 10.01 0.11 11.23
N LYS A 95 10.98 0.02 10.31
CA LYS A 95 10.74 0.13 8.87
C LYS A 95 9.76 -0.97 8.42
N ASN A 96 8.59 -0.55 7.92
CA ASN A 96 7.48 -1.44 7.57
C ASN A 96 7.40 -1.77 6.07
N TYR A 97 8.33 -1.26 5.28
CA TYR A 97 8.33 -1.37 3.82
C TYR A 97 9.65 -1.91 3.28
N LYS A 98 9.58 -2.47 2.08
CA LYS A 98 10.74 -2.93 1.32
C LYS A 98 10.90 -2.07 0.07
N GLU A 99 12.12 -1.62 -0.18
CA GLU A 99 12.46 -0.91 -1.41
C GLU A 99 12.76 -1.91 -2.51
N LEU A 100 12.11 -1.73 -3.66
CA LEU A 100 12.33 -2.51 -4.88
C LEU A 100 12.36 -1.53 -6.06
N THR A 101 13.29 -1.76 -6.97
CA THR A 101 13.32 -1.06 -8.25
C THR A 101 12.19 -1.56 -9.15
N PHE A 102 11.88 -0.78 -10.21
CA PHE A 102 10.94 -1.24 -11.24
C PHE A 102 11.43 -2.50 -11.97
N GLU A 103 12.73 -2.75 -12.06
CA GLU A 103 13.27 -3.99 -12.64
C GLU A 103 13.04 -5.20 -11.72
N GLU A 104 13.25 -5.04 -10.42
CA GLU A 104 12.96 -6.08 -9.43
C GLU A 104 11.45 -6.39 -9.38
N LEU A 105 10.59 -5.36 -9.40
CA LEU A 105 9.15 -5.55 -9.49
C LEU A 105 8.74 -6.25 -10.79
N ARG A 106 9.33 -5.90 -11.94
CA ARG A 106 9.10 -6.63 -13.20
C ARG A 106 9.48 -8.10 -13.10
N SER A 107 10.58 -8.42 -12.43
CA SER A 107 11.01 -9.81 -12.25
C SER A 107 9.98 -10.65 -11.48
N LEU A 108 9.30 -10.03 -10.51
CA LEU A 108 8.20 -10.65 -9.74
C LEU A 108 6.87 -10.66 -10.51
N SER A 109 6.74 -9.83 -11.53
CA SER A 109 5.56 -9.75 -12.40
C SER A 109 5.61 -10.71 -13.60
N ASN A 110 6.79 -11.22 -13.97
CA ASN A 110 6.93 -12.16 -15.06
C ASN A 110 6.49 -13.57 -14.63
N ASP A 111 6.18 -14.45 -15.58
CA ASP A 111 5.80 -15.84 -15.30
C ASP A 111 7.01 -16.67 -14.81
#